data_AF-A0A7C5BL94-F1
#
_entry.id   AF-A0A7C5BL94-F1
#
_cell.length_a   1.000
_cell.length_b   1.000
_cell.length_c   1.000
_cell.angle_alpha   90.00
_cell.angle_beta   90.00
_cell.angle_gamma   90.00
#
_symmetry.space_group_name_H-M   'P 1'
#
loop_
_entity.id
_entity.type
_entity.pdbx_description
1 polymer ?
#
loop_
_entity_poly.entity_id
_entity_poly.type
_entity_poly.pdbx_seq_one_letter_code
_entity_poly.pdbx_strand_id
1 'polypeptide(L)' 'MKFQRELVNTEDRIQAARRFYNGNVRDYNNLVLSFQSSIVASCFGFKRANYFEIEEAIARMVASVLFKQNNNLPAGA' A
#
# COMPACT_ATOMS: atom_id res chain seq x y z
N MET A 1 -21.07 -13.57 -12.17
CA MET A 1 -20.57 -12.22 -11.82
C MET A 1 -20.43 -11.94 -10.31
N LYS A 2 -20.41 -12.92 -9.38
CA LYS A 2 -20.24 -12.66 -7.93
C LYS A 2 -18.77 -12.57 -7.50
N PHE A 3 -17.94 -13.51 -7.94
CA PHE A 3 -16.53 -13.60 -7.54
C PHE A 3 -15.65 -12.44 -8.01
N GLN A 4 -15.84 -11.94 -9.25
CA GLN A 4 -15.08 -10.78 -9.74
C GLN A 4 -15.39 -9.51 -8.94
N ARG A 5 -16.64 -9.33 -8.47
CA ARG A 5 -17.00 -8.18 -7.61
C ARG A 5 -16.38 -8.28 -6.23
N GLU A 6 -16.30 -9.48 -5.66
CA GLU A 6 -15.64 -9.71 -4.37
C GLU A 6 -14.13 -9.49 -4.44
N LEU A 7 -13.48 -9.89 -5.54
CA LEU A 7 -12.07 -9.60 -5.78
C LEU A 7 -11.81 -8.09 -5.90
N VAL A 8 -12.61 -7.37 -6.68
CA VAL A 8 -12.50 -5.91 -6.82
C VAL A 8 -12.69 -5.20 -5.48
N ASN A 9 -13.68 -5.64 -4.68
CA ASN A 9 -13.91 -5.08 -3.35
C ASN A 9 -12.74 -5.38 -2.40
N THR A 10 -12.17 -6.58 -2.47
CA THR A 10 -10.99 -6.94 -1.66
C THR A 10 -9.77 -6.11 -2.05
N GLU A 11 -9.52 -5.91 -3.34
CA GLU A 11 -8.42 -5.08 -3.85
C GLU A 11 -8.60 -3.61 -3.42
N ASP A 12 -9.80 -3.05 -3.54
CA ASP A 12 -10.06 -1.67 -3.09
C ASP A 12 -9.81 -1.50 -1.58
N ARG A 13 -10.20 -2.49 -0.77
CA ARG A 13 -9.90 -2.50 0.68
C ARG A 13 -8.40 -2.57 0.97
N ILE A 14 -7.64 -3.38 0.22
CA ILE A 14 -6.17 -3.46 0.35
C ILE A 14 -5.54 -2.11 -0.01
N GLN A 15 -5.99 -1.48 -1.10
CA GLN A 15 -5.49 -0.17 -1.52
C GLN A 15 -5.84 0.93 -0.51
N ALA A 16 -7.07 0.92 0.03
CA ALA A 16 -7.49 1.85 1.07
C ALA A 16 -6.65 1.68 2.35
N ALA A 17 -6.43 0.45 2.81
CA ALA A 17 -5.59 0.15 3.96
C ALA A 17 -4.16 0.66 3.78
N ARG A 18 -3.58 0.49 2.58
CA ARG A 18 -2.25 1.02 2.24
C ARG A 18 -2.19 2.54 2.34
N ARG A 19 -3.16 3.24 1.73
CA ARG A 19 -3.21 4.71 1.78
C ARG A 19 -3.32 5.21 3.22
N PHE A 20 -4.14 4.54 4.03
CA PHE A 20 -4.32 4.88 5.44
C PHE A 20 -3.06 4.67 6.27
N TYR A 21 -2.40 3.50 6.13
CA TYR A 21 -1.13 3.24 6.81
C TYR A 21 -0.06 4.27 6.44
N ASN A 22 0.12 4.54 5.14
CA ASN A 22 1.10 5.51 4.66
C ASN A 22 0.75 6.95 5.09
N GLY A 23 -0.54 7.28 5.21
CA GLY A 23 -0.99 8.55 5.79
C GLY A 23 -0.55 8.68 7.26
N ASN A 24 -0.87 7.69 8.08
CA ASN A 24 -0.52 7.70 9.50
C ASN A 24 1.00 7.73 9.74
N VAL A 25 1.77 6.97 8.94
CA VAL A 25 3.24 7.00 8.99
C VAL A 25 3.78 8.38 8.61
N ARG A 26 3.19 9.04 7.62
CA ARG A 26 3.57 10.41 7.25
C ARG A 26 3.34 11.38 8.40
N ASP A 27 2.16 11.34 9.01
CA ASP A 27 1.80 12.24 10.11
C ASP A 27 2.68 11.97 11.34
N TYR A 28 2.92 10.70 11.67
CA TYR A 28 3.85 10.31 12.71
C TYR A 28 5.27 10.81 12.43
N ASN A 29 5.78 10.65 11.21
CA ASN A 29 7.11 11.13 10.83
C ASN A 29 7.20 12.65 10.86
N ASN A 30 6.15 13.35 10.43
CA ASN A 30 6.06 14.81 10.51
C ASN A 30 6.06 15.29 11.97
N LEU A 31 5.37 14.58 12.86
CA LEU A 31 5.39 14.85 14.29
C LEU A 31 6.79 14.59 14.86
N VAL A 32 7.43 13.46 14.55
CA VAL A 32 8.82 13.19 14.98
C VAL A 32 9.80 14.26 14.50
N LEU A 33 9.56 14.86 13.32
CA LEU A 33 10.41 15.91 12.75
C LEU A 33 10.07 17.33 13.19
N SER A 34 8.89 17.54 13.75
CA SER A 34 8.47 18.86 14.22
C SER A 34 9.37 19.31 15.37
N PHE A 35 9.85 20.55 15.32
CA PHE A 35 10.93 21.07 16.16
C PHE A 35 10.75 20.81 17.66
N GLN A 36 9.53 20.98 18.18
CA GLN A 36 9.21 20.74 19.60
C GLN A 36 9.17 19.25 19.94
N SER A 37 8.56 18.47 19.06
CA SER A 37 8.38 17.02 19.20
C SER A 37 9.66 16.22 18.96
N SER A 38 10.61 16.72 18.16
CA SER A 38 11.90 16.09 17.87
C SER A 38 12.80 15.99 19.11
N ILE A 39 12.68 16.94 20.03
CA ILE A 39 13.40 16.93 21.32
C ILE A 39 12.86 15.80 22.20
N VAL A 40 11.53 15.72 22.34
CA VAL A 40 10.86 14.63 23.07
C VAL A 40 11.13 13.28 22.38
N ALA A 41 11.08 13.23 21.05
CA ALA A 41 11.36 12.03 20.28
C ALA A 41 12.80 11.53 20.50
N SER A 42 13.77 12.44 20.57
CA SER A 42 15.17 12.11 20.86
C SER A 42 15.37 11.65 22.31
N CYS A 43 14.68 12.27 23.27
CA CYS A 43 14.73 11.88 24.69
C CYS A 43 14.09 10.51 24.97
N PHE A 44 13.02 10.16 24.27
CA PHE A 44 12.28 8.90 24.47
C PHE A 44 12.56 7.83 23.39
N GLY A 45 13.44 8.12 22.42
CA GLY A 45 13.85 7.16 21.40
C GLY A 45 12.84 6.92 20.26
N PHE A 46 11.87 7.81 20.05
CA PHE A 46 10.95 7.73 18.93
C PHE A 46 11.67 8.01 17.61
N LYS A 47 11.79 6.97 16.77
CA LYS A 47 12.40 7.04 15.44
C LYS A 47 11.33 7.11 14.36
N ARG A 48 11.70 7.59 13.16
CA ARG A 48 10.82 7.58 11.99
C ARG A 48 10.35 6.16 11.66
N ALA A 49 9.09 6.02 11.29
CA ALA A 49 8.50 4.79 10.80
C ALA A 49 8.65 4.71 9.27
N ASN A 50 8.82 3.50 8.74
CA ASN A 50 8.92 3.26 7.30
C ASN A 50 7.53 3.18 6.66
N TYR A 51 7.39 3.69 5.44
CA TYR A 51 6.16 3.53 4.67
C TYR A 51 5.99 2.07 4.22
N PHE A 52 4.73 1.67 4.03
CA PHE A 52 4.41 0.38 3.43
C PHE A 52 4.43 0.52 1.91
N GLU A 53 5.59 0.20 1.34
CA GLU A 53 5.82 0.16 -0.11
C GLU A 53 5.60 -1.26 -0.63
N ILE A 54 5.04 -1.40 -1.84
CA ILE A 54 5.08 -2.69 -2.54
C ILE A 54 6.50 -2.82 -3.04
N GLU A 55 7.25 -3.81 -2.57
CA GLU A 55 8.51 -4.17 -3.19
C GLU A 55 8.28 -4.29 -4.70
N GLU A 56 9.08 -3.56 -5.48
CA GLU A 56 8.89 -3.41 -6.93
C GLU A 56 8.73 -4.77 -7.67
N ALA A 57 9.31 -5.83 -7.10
CA ALA A 57 9.14 -7.22 -7.51
C ALA A 57 7.69 -7.72 -7.43
N ILE A 58 6.98 -7.42 -6.34
CA ILE A 58 5.58 -7.81 -6.12
C ILE A 58 4.65 -7.01 -7.04
N ALA A 59 4.91 -5.71 -7.23
CA ALA A 59 4.12 -4.87 -8.14
C ALA A 59 4.22 -5.37 -9.60
N ARG A 60 5.44 -5.73 -10.05
CA ARG A 60 5.68 -6.34 -11.36
C ARG A 60 5.00 -7.71 -11.49
N MET A 61 5.03 -8.53 -10.42
CA MET A 61 4.38 -9.84 -10.41
C MET A 61 2.86 -9.71 -10.56
N VAL A 62 2.21 -8.81 -9.80
CA VAL A 62 0.77 -8.55 -9.92
C VAL A 62 0.40 -8.05 -11.33
N ALA A 63 1.17 -7.11 -11.90
CA ALA A 63 0.92 -6.61 -13.26
C ALA A 63 1.03 -7.72 -14.32
N SER A 64 2.01 -8.61 -14.20
CA SER A 64 2.21 -9.73 -15.13
C SER A 64 1.08 -10.77 -15.06
N VAL A 65 0.52 -11.03 -13.88
CA VAL A 65 -0.59 -11.96 -13.68
C VAL A 65 -1.88 -11.41 -14.29
N LEU A 66 -2.15 -10.11 -14.11
CA LEU A 66 -3.30 -9.44 -14.72
C LEU A 66 -3.21 -9.42 -16.27
N PHE A 67 -2.01 -9.20 -16.81
CA PHE A 67 -1.78 -9.24 -18.26
C PHE A 67 -1.98 -10.64 -18.86
N LYS A 68 -1.57 -11.69 -18.14
CA LYS A 68 -1.74 -13.07 -18.61
C LYS A 68 -3.20 -13.51 -18.61
N GLN A 69 -4.03 -13.00 -17.69
CA GLN A 69 -5.48 -13.27 -17.67
C GLN A 69 -6.21 -12.63 -18.85
N ASN A 70 -5.80 -11.45 -19.32
CA ASN A 70 -6.44 -10.75 -20.45
C ASN A 70 -6.15 -11.42 -21.81
N ASN A 71 -5.03 -12.15 -21.94
CA ASN A 71 -4.64 -12.80 -23.20
C ASN A 71 -5.18 -14.24 -23.35
N ASN A 72 -5.97 -14.74 -22.41
CA ASN A 72 -6.55 -16.09 -22.44
C ASN A 72 -8.07 -16.10 -22.78
N LEU A 73 -8.58 -15.02 -23.36
CA LEU A 73 -9.93 -15.01 -23.96
C LEU A 73 -9.91 -15.88 -25.22
N PRO A 74 -10.77 -16.92 -25.34
CA PRO A 74 -10.90 -17.67 -26.58
C PRO A 74 -11.41 -16.70 -27.66
N ALA A 75 -10.63 -16.56 -28.73
CA ALA A 75 -11.11 -15.97 -29.97
C ALA A 75 -12.20 -16.90 -30.53
N GLY A 76 -13.46 -16.52 -30.38
CA GLY A 76 -14.60 -17.15 -31.05
C GLY A 76 -15.51 -17.98 -30.16
N ALA A 77 -16.70 -17.43 -29.91
CA ALA A 77 -18.00 -18.11 -30.07
C ALA A 77 -19.07 -17.04 -30.27
#